data_AF-A0A1E3Y6R2-F1
#
_entry.id   AF-A0A1E3Y6R2-F1
#
_cell.length_a   1.000
_cell.length_b   1.000
_cell.length_c   1.000
_cell.angle_alpha   90.00
_cell.angle_beta   90.00
_cell.angle_gamma   90.00
#
_symmetry.space_group_name_H-M   'P 1'
#
loop_
_entity.id
_entity.type
_entity.pdbx_description
1 polymer ?
#
loop_
_entity_poly.entity_id
_entity_poly.type
_entity_poly.pdbx_seq_one_letter_code
_entity_poly.pdbx_strand_id
1 'polypeptide(L)'
;MIVGAVKLFFSKTAALNDERSRYAGAILQMAVEGLKGAQGVGHRLCLVLDVFAGRLHQAPRTSRRRRQDVEAACSEIETMWSA
;
A
#
# COMPACT_ATOMS: atom_id res chain seq x y z
N MET A 1 4.35 -3.59 -21.10
CA MET A 1 3.78 -4.66 -20.27
C MET A 1 3.27 -4.03 -18.99
N ILE A 2 2.02 -4.27 -18.59
CA ILE A 2 1.47 -3.77 -17.33
C ILE A 2 1.77 -4.79 -16.23
N VAL A 3 2.28 -4.33 -15.09
CA VAL A 3 2.68 -5.15 -13.94
C VAL A 3 1.95 -4.73 -12.67
N GLY A 4 2.00 -5.59 -11.67
CA GLY A 4 1.52 -5.33 -10.32
C GLY A 4 2.31 -6.15 -9.30
N ALA A 5 1.81 -6.20 -8.07
CA ALA A 5 2.43 -6.96 -7.00
C ALA A 5 1.39 -7.41 -5.99
N VAL A 6 1.73 -8.43 -5.20
CA VAL A 6 0.88 -8.92 -4.10
C VAL A 6 1.63 -8.72 -2.78
N LYS A 7 1.00 -8.02 -1.84
CA LYS A 7 1.44 -7.95 -0.45
C LYS A 7 0.64 -8.94 0.37
N LEU A 8 1.34 -9.84 1.06
CA LEU A 8 0.74 -10.76 2.01
C LEU A 8 0.66 -10.07 3.39
N PHE A 9 -0.54 -10.04 3.95
CA PHE A 9 -0.81 -9.54 5.30
C PHE A 9 -1.14 -10.72 6.21
N PHE A 10 -0.31 -10.90 7.24
CA PHE A 10 -0.42 -12.01 8.19
C PHE A 10 -0.74 -11.45 9.58
N SER A 11 -2.03 -11.44 9.94
CA SER A 11 -2.48 -11.06 11.27
C SER A 11 -3.55 -12.03 11.74
N LYS A 12 -3.31 -12.69 12.88
CA LYS A 12 -4.29 -13.59 13.50
C LYS A 12 -5.26 -12.86 14.44
N THR A 13 -4.92 -11.64 14.84
CA THR A 13 -5.60 -10.89 15.90
C THR A 13 -6.47 -9.77 15.37
N ALA A 14 -6.10 -9.17 14.24
CA ALA A 14 -6.84 -8.07 13.64
C ALA A 14 -6.83 -8.18 12.12
N ALA A 15 -8.01 -8.42 11.55
CA ALA A 15 -8.22 -8.42 10.11
C ALA A 15 -7.94 -7.03 9.52
N LEU A 16 -7.52 -7.00 8.26
CA LEU A 16 -7.33 -5.78 7.51
C LEU A 16 -8.69 -5.17 7.16
N ASN A 17 -8.92 -3.94 7.61
CA ASN A 17 -10.12 -3.20 7.26
C ASN A 17 -9.92 -2.42 5.94
N ASP A 18 -11.00 -1.85 5.42
CA ASP A 18 -11.00 -1.14 4.14
C ASP A 18 -10.07 0.07 4.13
N GLU A 19 -9.95 0.79 5.24
CA GLU A 19 -9.09 1.95 5.30
C GLU A 19 -7.61 1.58 5.26
N ARG A 20 -7.19 0.66 6.14
CA ARG A 20 -5.81 0.16 6.22
C ARG A 20 -5.39 -0.53 4.93
N SER A 21 -6.30 -1.28 4.30
CA SER A 21 -6.02 -1.93 3.01
C SER A 21 -5.77 -0.93 1.89
N ARG A 22 -6.47 0.21 1.87
CA ARG A 22 -6.22 1.27 0.88
C ARG A 22 -4.87 1.94 1.09
N TYR A 23 -4.42 2.13 2.33
CA TYR A 23 -3.05 2.60 2.62
C TYR A 23 -2.01 1.58 2.16
N ALA A 24 -2.16 0.32 2.55
CA ALA A 24 -1.25 -0.75 2.15
C ALA A 24 -1.17 -0.90 0.62
N GLY A 25 -2.31 -0.82 -0.07
CA GLY A 25 -2.39 -0.86 -1.53
C GLY A 25 -1.77 0.36 -2.20
N ALA A 26 -1.97 1.57 -1.66
CA ALA A 26 -1.35 2.79 -2.17
C ALA A 26 0.18 2.75 -2.06
N ILE A 27 0.71 2.27 -0.93
CA ILE A 27 2.16 2.09 -0.73
C ILE A 27 2.71 0.99 -1.65
N LEU A 28 2.00 -0.12 -1.80
CA LEU A 28 2.40 -1.19 -2.73
C LEU A 28 2.47 -0.69 -4.16
N GLN A 29 1.47 0.08 -4.60
CA GLN A 29 1.47 0.71 -5.91
C GLN A 29 2.70 1.61 -6.07
N MET A 30 2.96 2.51 -5.11
CA MET A 30 4.12 3.41 -5.13
C MET A 30 5.45 2.64 -5.21
N ALA A 31 5.58 1.52 -4.49
CA ALA A 31 6.77 0.69 -4.54
C ALA A 31 6.99 0.07 -5.94
N VAL A 32 5.92 -0.43 -6.57
CA VAL A 32 6.01 -0.97 -7.95
C VAL A 32 6.29 0.14 -8.96
N GLU A 33 5.69 1.33 -8.78
CA GLU A 33 5.97 2.51 -9.62
C GLU A 33 7.46 2.90 -9.55
N GLY A 34 8.07 2.83 -8.36
CA GLY A 34 9.51 3.07 -8.20
C GLY A 34 10.41 2.03 -8.90
N LEU A 35 9.94 0.80 -9.06
CA LEU A 35 10.72 -0.28 -9.69
C LEU A 35 10.56 -0.35 -11.22
N LYS A 36 9.39 0.03 -11.76
CA LYS A 36 9.02 -0.19 -13.17
C LYS A 36 8.58 1.08 -13.91
N GLY A 37 8.52 2.21 -13.22
CA GLY A 37 7.95 3.46 -13.73
C GLY A 37 6.42 3.46 -13.70
N ALA A 38 5.82 4.64 -13.55
CA ALA A 38 4.38 4.78 -13.33
C ALA A 38 3.49 4.23 -14.47
N GLN A 39 3.94 4.37 -15.73
CA GLN A 39 3.20 3.90 -16.91
C GLN A 39 3.11 2.36 -16.98
N GLY A 40 3.95 1.65 -16.23
CA GLY A 40 3.97 0.19 -16.19
C GLY A 40 3.05 -0.43 -15.13
N VAL A 41 2.40 0.36 -14.26
CA VAL A 41 1.73 -0.19 -13.06
C VAL A 41 0.21 -0.17 -13.19
N GLY A 42 -0.40 -1.35 -13.08
CA GLY A 42 -1.85 -1.49 -13.02
C GLY A 42 -2.32 -1.50 -11.57
N HIS A 43 -3.05 -0.47 -11.12
CA HIS A 43 -3.52 -0.40 -9.73
C HIS A 43 -4.37 -1.61 -9.30
N ARG A 44 -5.18 -2.17 -10.22
CA ARG A 44 -5.97 -3.40 -9.96
C ARG A 44 -5.12 -4.67 -9.80
N LEU A 45 -3.86 -4.60 -10.22
CA LEU A 45 -2.87 -5.67 -10.09
C LEU A 45 -1.98 -5.48 -8.84
N CYS A 46 -2.14 -4.38 -8.12
CA CYS A 46 -1.55 -4.17 -6.80
C CYS A 46 -2.54 -4.66 -5.74
N LEU A 47 -2.27 -5.84 -5.19
CA LEU A 47 -3.19 -6.57 -4.32
C LEU A 47 -2.61 -6.71 -2.91
N VAL A 48 -3.49 -6.63 -1.91
CA VAL A 48 -3.17 -6.96 -0.52
C VAL A 48 -4.04 -8.12 -0.09
N LEU A 49 -3.42 -9.28 0.14
CA LEU A 49 -4.11 -10.48 0.60
C LEU A 49 -3.98 -10.58 2.12
N ASP A 50 -5.10 -10.40 2.83
CA ASP A 50 -5.23 -10.82 4.21
C ASP A 50 -5.40 -12.34 4.24
N VAL A 51 -4.31 -13.03 4.60
CA VAL A 51 -4.20 -14.48 4.47
C VAL A 51 -5.13 -15.19 5.45
N PHE A 52 -5.20 -14.71 6.70
CA PHE A 52 -6.00 -15.38 7.73
C PHE A 52 -7.47 -15.00 7.65
N ALA A 53 -7.79 -13.78 7.22
CA ALA A 53 -9.19 -13.39 6.98
C ALA A 53 -9.73 -13.88 5.63
N GLY A 54 -8.87 -14.38 4.74
CA GLY A 54 -9.25 -14.83 3.39
C GLY A 54 -9.77 -13.69 2.50
N ARG A 55 -9.27 -12.47 2.69
CA ARG A 55 -9.76 -11.27 1.98
C ARG A 55 -8.69 -10.69 1.06
N LEU A 56 -9.11 -10.34 -0.14
CA LEU A 56 -8.26 -9.71 -1.14
C LEU A 56 -8.70 -8.26 -1.36
N HIS A 57 -7.75 -7.34 -1.22
CA HIS A 57 -7.97 -5.91 -1.42
C HIS A 57 -7.16 -5.39 -2.60
N GLN A 58 -7.72 -4.46 -3.37
CA GLN A 58 -7.04 -3.81 -4.48
C GLN A 58 -6.51 -2.43 -4.07
N ALA A 59 -5.42 -2.00 -4.67
CA ALA A 59 -4.96 -0.63 -4.53
C ALA A 59 -6.02 0.36 -5.07
N PRO A 60 -6.22 1.50 -4.38
CA PRO A 60 -7.22 2.47 -4.79
C PRO A 60 -6.85 3.10 -6.13
N ARG A 61 -7.87 3.51 -6.89
CA ARG A 61 -7.65 4.24 -8.16
C ARG A 61 -6.94 5.58 -7.93
N THR A 62 -7.20 6.23 -6.79
CA THR A 62 -6.60 7.50 -6.39
C THR A 62 -5.83 7.34 -5.08
N SER A 63 -4.50 7.37 -5.19
CA SER A 63 -3.58 7.14 -4.07
C SER A 63 -2.93 8.42 -3.52
N ARG A 64 -3.09 9.57 -4.19
CA ARG A 64 -2.36 10.83 -3.87
C ARG A 64 -2.44 11.22 -2.40
N ARG A 65 -3.65 11.37 -1.85
CA ARG A 65 -3.83 11.77 -0.44
C ARG A 65 -3.17 10.79 0.53
N ARG A 66 -3.35 9.48 0.30
CA ARG A 66 -2.73 8.44 1.14
C ARG A 66 -1.21 8.44 1.08
N ARG A 67 -0.62 8.77 -0.07
CA ARG A 67 0.84 8.94 -0.19
C ARG A 67 1.30 10.14 0.64
N GLN A 68 0.61 11.27 0.52
CA GLN A 68 0.91 12.48 1.31
C GLN A 68 0.78 12.22 2.81
N ASP A 69 -0.26 11.51 3.24
CA ASP A 69 -0.46 11.14 4.64
C ASP A 69 0.69 10.24 5.15
N VAL A 70 1.16 9.30 4.33
CA VAL A 70 2.31 8.43 4.66
C VAL A 70 3.62 9.21 4.71
N GLU A 71 3.86 10.10 3.74
CA GLU A 71 5.04 10.97 3.71
C GLU A 71 5.10 11.89 4.94
N ALA A 72 3.97 12.48 5.31
CA ALA A 72 3.86 13.30 6.52
C ALA A 72 4.18 12.49 7.78
N ALA A 73 3.59 11.29 7.92
CA ALA A 73 3.87 10.41 9.05
C ALA A 73 5.36 9.99 9.11
N CYS A 74 5.99 9.70 7.96
CA CYS A 74 7.42 9.41 7.92
C CYS A 74 8.28 10.61 8.35
N SER A 75 7.93 11.83 7.92
CA SER A 75 8.63 13.05 8.32
C SER A 75 8.51 13.34 9.82
N GLU A 76 7.33 13.10 10.42
CA GLU A 76 7.13 13.21 11.87
C GLU A 76 7.99 12.20 12.65
N ILE A 77 8.01 10.94 12.21
CA ILE A 77 8.83 9.88 12.81
C ILE A 77 10.32 10.24 12.76
N GLU A 78 10.81 10.69 11.60
CA GLU A 78 12.21 11.09 11.42
C GLU A 78 12.60 12.25 12.35
N THR A 79 11.73 13.26 12.45
CA THR A 79 11.95 14.42 13.34
C THR A 79 12.05 13.98 14.79
N MET A 80 11.16 13.08 15.22
CA MET A 80 11.11 12.57 16.60
C MET A 80 12.27 11.65 16.96
N TRP A 81 12.85 10.94 16.00
CA TRP A 81 14.01 10.07 16.22
C TRP A 81 15.34 10.81 16.18
N SER A 82 15.38 11.97 15.52
CA SER A 82 16.57 12.80 15.39
C SER A 82 16.76 13.81 16.53
N ALA A 83 15.75 13.94 17.40
CA ALA A 83 15.74 14.80 18.60
C ALA A 83 16.29 14.05 19.83
#